data_AF-A0A7U9CIT0-F1
#
_entry.id   AF-A0A7U9CIT0-F1
#
_cell.length_a   1.000
_cell.length_b   1.000
_cell.length_c   1.000
_cell.angle_alpha   90.00
_cell.angle_beta   90.00
_cell.angle_gamma   90.00
#
_symmetry.space_group_name_H-M   'P 1'
#
loop_
_entity.id
_entity.type
_entity.pdbx_description
1 polymer ?
#
loop_
_entity_poly.entity_id
_entity_poly.type
_entity_poly.pdbx_seq_one_letter_code
_entity_poly.pdbx_strand_id
1 'polypeptide(L)'
;MSEFFDALMESVQEMDEILHAQRCNSPLVPKISEKNTLTFQQKQAYYDKVYRSNYLASLRIEGFETVPADAAESLPVRQQILDRYRHNTS
;
A
#
# COMPACT_ATOMS: atom_id res chain seq x y z
N MET A 1 -14.29 -5.37 18.52
CA MET A 1 -13.34 -4.65 17.65
C MET A 1 -13.55 -3.18 17.90
N SER A 2 -12.52 -2.36 17.80
CA SER A 2 -12.53 -0.99 18.33
C SER A 2 -13.43 -0.09 17.48
N GLU A 3 -14.44 0.54 18.11
CA GLU A 3 -15.42 1.45 17.49
C GLU A 3 -14.77 2.55 16.64
N PHE A 4 -13.52 2.89 16.95
CA PHE A 4 -12.70 3.82 16.18
C PHE A 4 -12.42 3.33 14.75
N PHE A 5 -12.13 2.03 14.57
CA PHE A 5 -11.85 1.47 13.25
C PHE A 5 -13.11 1.35 12.41
N ASP A 6 -14.23 1.01 13.03
CA ASP A 6 -15.53 0.93 12.34
C ASP A 6 -15.97 2.33 11.88
N ALA A 7 -15.87 3.34 12.75
CA ALA A 7 -16.14 4.74 12.39
C ALA A 7 -15.20 5.28 11.31
N LEU A 8 -13.93 4.85 11.31
CA LEU A 8 -12.96 5.27 10.29
C LEU A 8 -13.27 4.65 8.93
N MET A 9 -13.70 3.39 8.90
CA MET A 9 -14.14 2.72 7.66
C MET A 9 -15.43 3.32 7.11
N GLU A 10 -16.40 3.64 7.98
CA GLU A 10 -17.63 4.33 7.61
C GLU A 10 -17.35 5.73 7.04
N SER A 11 -16.48 6.50 7.67
CA SER A 11 -16.08 7.83 7.18
C SER A 11 -15.38 7.78 5.81
N VAL A 12 -14.52 6.78 5.59
CA VAL A 12 -13.85 6.59 4.29
C VAL A 12 -14.87 6.23 3.21
N GLN A 13 -15.86 5.40 3.55
CA GLN A 13 -16.89 5.00 2.61
C GLN A 13 -17.85 6.14 2.27
N GLU A 14 -18.26 6.94 3.27
CA GLU A 14 -19.07 8.15 3.08
C GLU A 14 -18.33 9.19 2.22
N MET A 15 -17.02 9.36 2.42
CA MET A 15 -16.20 10.22 1.59
C MET A 15 -16.13 9.74 0.13
N ASP A 16 -16.01 8.43 -0.10
CA ASP A 16 -16.00 7.86 -1.45
C ASP A 16 -17.37 8.02 -2.15
N GLU A 17 -18.47 7.88 -1.42
CA GLU A 17 -19.82 8.13 -1.89
C GLU A 17 -20.04 9.61 -2.25
N ILE A 18 -19.59 10.54 -1.41
CA ILE A 18 -19.65 11.98 -1.69
C ILE A 18 -18.78 12.34 -2.90
N LEU A 19 -17.57 11.77 -2.99
CA LEU A 19 -16.67 11.98 -4.13
C LEU A 19 -17.31 11.45 -5.42
N HIS A 20 -17.94 10.26 -5.37
CA HIS A 20 -18.67 9.67 -6.50
C HIS A 20 -19.90 10.49 -6.91
N ALA A 21 -20.69 10.99 -5.94
CA ALA A 21 -21.86 11.81 -6.20
C ALA A 21 -21.50 13.18 -6.81
N GLN A 22 -20.41 13.81 -6.36
CA GLN A 22 -19.89 15.04 -6.96
C GLN A 22 -19.34 14.81 -8.38
N ARG A 23 -18.79 13.61 -8.64
CA ARG A 23 -18.24 13.21 -9.95
C ARG A 23 -19.30 13.04 -11.04
N CYS A 24 -20.54 12.72 -10.69
CA CYS A 24 -21.62 12.54 -11.67
C CYS A 24 -22.23 13.87 -12.17
N ASN A 25 -21.97 14.99 -11.48
CA ASN A 25 -22.63 16.29 -11.76
C ASN A 25 -21.69 17.38 -12.31
N SER A 26 -20.40 17.09 -12.51
CA SER A 26 -19.42 18.09 -12.97
C SER A 26 -19.13 17.94 -14.48
N PRO A 27 -19.36 18.98 -15.32
CA PRO A 27 -19.01 18.96 -16.75
C PRO A 27 -17.49 18.90 -17.02
N LEU A 28 -16.68 19.04 -15.96
CA LEU A 28 -15.22 19.16 -16.01
C LEU A 28 -14.50 17.95 -15.39
N VAL A 29 -15.19 16.82 -15.20
CA VAL A 29 -14.48 15.57 -14.93
C VAL A 29 -13.58 15.31 -16.14
N PRO A 30 -12.25 15.15 -15.98
CA PRO A 30 -11.47 14.53 -17.02
C PRO A 30 -12.12 13.16 -17.19
N LYS A 31 -12.86 12.98 -18.29
CA LYS A 31 -13.28 11.66 -18.75
C LYS A 31 -12.03 10.83 -18.57
N ILE A 32 -12.01 9.92 -17.60
CA ILE A 32 -10.93 8.95 -17.54
C ILE A 32 -11.16 8.21 -18.84
N SER A 33 -10.39 8.59 -19.85
CA SER A 33 -10.41 7.93 -21.14
C SER A 33 -10.21 6.47 -20.77
N GLU A 34 -11.15 5.60 -21.12
CA GLU A 34 -11.07 4.17 -20.81
C GLU A 34 -9.68 3.59 -21.18
N LYS A 35 -8.96 4.27 -22.07
CA LYS A 35 -7.56 4.07 -22.48
C LYS A 35 -6.49 4.21 -21.36
N ASN A 36 -6.77 4.88 -20.24
CA ASN A 36 -5.81 5.13 -19.15
C ASN A 36 -6.18 4.45 -17.82
N THR A 37 -7.27 3.68 -17.79
CA THR A 37 -7.69 2.94 -16.60
C THR A 37 -6.90 1.63 -16.50
N LEU A 38 -5.85 1.63 -15.69
CA LEU A 38 -5.14 0.39 -15.36
C LEU A 38 -6.07 -0.53 -14.56
N THR A 39 -6.15 -1.78 -15.00
CA THR A 39 -6.85 -2.85 -14.28
C THR A 39 -6.21 -3.08 -12.90
N PHE A 40 -6.97 -3.66 -11.98
CA PHE A 40 -6.45 -4.03 -10.66
C PHE A 40 -5.20 -4.93 -10.77
N GLN A 41 -5.23 -5.92 -11.66
CA GLN A 41 -4.09 -6.83 -11.88
C GLN A 41 -2.84 -6.10 -12.38
N GLN A 42 -2.98 -5.09 -13.25
CA GLN A 42 -1.85 -4.28 -13.70
C GLN A 42 -1.26 -3.44 -12.57
N LYS A 43 -2.11 -2.86 -11.70
CA LYS A 43 -1.65 -2.13 -10.51
C LYS A 43 -0.94 -3.07 -9.53
N GLN A 44 -1.48 -4.27 -9.33
CA GLN A 44 -0.89 -5.29 -8.47
C GLN A 44 0.48 -5.75 -9.00
N ALA A 45 0.57 -6.10 -10.28
CA ALA A 45 1.84 -6.50 -10.90
C ALA A 45 2.90 -5.38 -10.85
N TYR A 46 2.47 -4.12 -11.01
CA TYR A 46 3.38 -2.99 -10.84
C TYR A 46 3.84 -2.84 -9.39
N TYR A 47 2.92 -2.96 -8.43
CA TYR A 47 3.25 -2.93 -7.00
C TYR A 47 4.26 -4.03 -6.64
N ASP A 48 4.02 -5.27 -7.06
CA ASP A 48 4.91 -6.40 -6.79
C ASP A 48 6.32 -6.17 -7.36
N LYS A 49 6.41 -5.47 -8.51
CA LYS A 49 7.69 -5.10 -9.12
C LYS A 49 8.48 -4.05 -8.32
N VAL A 50 7.81 -3.06 -7.73
CA VAL A 50 8.47 -1.88 -7.12
C VAL A 50 8.48 -1.90 -5.59
N TYR A 51 7.67 -2.74 -4.96
CA TYR A 51 7.46 -2.73 -3.52
C TYR A 51 8.77 -2.85 -2.74
N ARG A 52 9.66 -3.78 -3.13
CA ARG A 52 10.95 -3.97 -2.44
C ARG A 52 11.91 -2.80 -2.60
N SER A 53 12.07 -2.30 -3.83
CA SER A 53 12.95 -1.15 -4.05
C SER A 53 12.47 0.07 -3.27
N ASN A 54 11.15 0.26 -3.16
CA ASN A 54 10.58 1.34 -2.38
C ASN A 54 10.82 1.15 -0.88
N TYR A 55 10.64 -0.07 -0.35
CA TYR A 55 10.91 -0.37 1.05
C TYR A 55 12.40 -0.14 1.42
N LEU A 56 13.33 -0.63 0.61
CA LEU A 56 14.76 -0.43 0.84
C LEU A 56 15.16 1.05 0.74
N ALA A 57 14.55 1.79 -0.19
CA ALA A 57 14.76 3.23 -0.28
C ALA A 57 14.27 3.95 0.98
N SER A 58 13.11 3.57 1.53
CA SER A 58 12.62 4.10 2.81
C SER A 58 13.60 3.82 3.96
N LEU A 59 14.09 2.60 4.08
CA LEU A 59 15.10 2.24 5.09
C LEU A 59 16.39 3.07 4.92
N ARG A 60 16.83 3.29 3.69
CA ARG A 60 18.00 4.13 3.39
C ARG A 60 17.78 5.58 3.82
N ILE A 61 16.59 6.12 3.61
CA ILE A 61 16.21 7.47 4.05
C ILE A 61 16.24 7.57 5.57
N GLU A 62 15.85 6.51 6.28
CA GLU A 62 15.92 6.42 7.75
C GLU A 62 17.35 6.22 8.29
N GLY A 63 18.35 6.04 7.42
CA GLY A 63 19.76 5.89 7.78
C GLY A 63 20.23 4.45 7.96
N PHE A 64 19.41 3.46 7.60
CA PHE A 64 19.85 2.07 7.54
C PHE A 64 20.70 1.82 6.29
N GLU A 65 21.79 1.07 6.44
CA GLU A 65 22.57 0.60 5.30
C GLU A 65 21.75 -0.44 4.53
N THR A 66 21.27 -0.06 3.34
CA THR A 66 20.62 -0.97 2.40
C THR A 66 21.31 -0.92 1.04
N VAL A 67 21.42 -2.08 0.41
CA VAL A 67 22.04 -2.26 -0.91
C VAL A 67 20.94 -2.67 -1.89
N PRO A 68 20.99 -2.24 -3.17
CA PRO A 68 20.03 -2.69 -4.18
C PRO A 68 19.95 -4.22 -4.33
N ALA A 69 21.04 -4.93 -4.00
CA ALA A 69 21.09 -6.40 -4.00
C ALA A 69 20.14 -7.03 -2.98
N ASP A 70 19.84 -6.34 -1.87
CA ASP A 70 18.93 -6.81 -0.82
C ASP A 70 17.49 -6.93 -1.35
N ALA A 71 17.18 -6.26 -2.48
CA ALA A 71 15.89 -6.39 -3.14
C ALA A 71 15.70 -7.79 -3.75
N ALA A 72 16.78 -8.53 -4.01
CA ALA A 72 16.72 -9.89 -4.53
C ALA A 72 16.38 -10.91 -3.42
N GLU A 73 16.72 -10.63 -2.17
CA GLU A 73 16.53 -11.59 -1.06
C GLU A 73 15.07 -11.72 -0.65
N SER A 74 14.61 -12.96 -0.45
CA SER A 74 13.24 -13.20 0.04
C SER A 74 13.04 -12.58 1.43
N LEU A 75 12.07 -11.66 1.56
CA LEU A 75 11.69 -11.12 2.86
C LEU A 75 11.32 -12.28 3.80
N PRO A 76 11.85 -12.29 5.04
CA PRO A 76 11.50 -13.31 6.01
C PRO A 76 9.99 -13.26 6.28
N VAL A 77 9.40 -14.45 6.36
CA VAL A 77 7.97 -14.59 6.66
C VAL A 77 7.70 -13.98 8.03
N ARG A 78 6.57 -13.29 8.20
CA ARG A 78 6.17 -12.66 9.47
C ARG A 78 6.38 -13.57 10.68
N GLN A 79 6.06 -14.86 10.55
CA GLN A 79 6.25 -15.84 11.62
C GLN A 79 7.74 -16.01 12.01
N GLN A 80 8.65 -16.08 11.05
CA GLN A 80 10.09 -16.18 11.33
C GLN A 80 10.62 -14.96 12.09
N ILE A 81 10.09 -13.77 11.79
CA ILE A 81 10.45 -12.55 12.54
C ILE A 81 9.94 -12.64 13.97
N LEU A 82 8.66 -13.01 14.16
CA LEU A 82 8.06 -13.15 15.49
C LEU A 82 8.79 -14.20 16.34
N ASP A 83 9.16 -15.33 15.76
CA ASP A 83 9.91 -16.37 16.45
C ASP A 83 11.30 -15.87 16.86
N ARG A 84 12.03 -15.16 16.00
CA ARG A 84 13.31 -14.53 16.38
C ARG A 84 13.18 -13.61 17.58
N TYR A 85 12.16 -12.74 17.59
CA TYR A 85 11.95 -11.82 18.72
C TYR A 85 11.57 -12.54 20.00
N ARG A 86 10.75 -13.60 19.92
CA ARG A 86 10.37 -14.42 21.09
C ARG A 86 11.54 -15.17 21.71
N HIS A 87 12.47 -15.66 20.89
CA HIS A 87 13.64 -16.41 21.35
C HIS A 87 14.77 -15.50 21.88
N ASN A 88 14.81 -14.23 21.47
CA ASN A 88 15.78 -13.26 21.98
C ASN A 88 15.40 -12.66 23.35
N THR A 89 14.22 -12.98 23.86
CA THR A 89 13.72 -12.51 25.17
C THR A 89 13.76 -13.56 26.29
N SER A 90 14.52 -14.66 26.12
CA SER A 90 14.78 -15.66 27.18
C SER A 90 16.17 -15.53 27.78
#